data_AF-A0A7N2L401-F1
#
_entry.id   AF-A0A7N2L401-F1
#
_cell.length_a   1.000
_cell.length_b   1.000
_cell.length_c   1.000
_cell.angle_alpha   90.00
_cell.angle_beta   90.00
_cell.angle_gamma   90.00
#
_symmetry.space_group_name_H-M   'P 1'
#
loop_
_entity.id
_entity.type
_entity.pdbx_description
1 polymer ?
#
loop_
_entity_poly.entity_id
_entity_poly.type
_entity_poly.pdbx_seq_one_letter_code
_entity_poly.pdbx_strand_id
1 'polypeptide(L)'
;MGSEGPPAPAVAVTVHVTGFKNFHGVSENPTETIISNLKEYAKKKGLPKGLTLGSCSILETVGQGALASLYQTLQSAIGGKDSESSTSGKIIWLGTLKKYILDTL
;
A
#
# COMPACT_ATOMS: atom_id res chain seq x y z
N MET A 1 35.03 -16.41 22.83
CA MET A 1 34.33 -15.18 22.43
C MET A 1 33.43 -15.57 21.27
N GLY A 2 32.12 -15.56 21.48
CA GLY A 2 31.14 -16.00 20.48
C GLY A 2 31.10 -15.02 19.32
N SER A 3 31.27 -15.53 18.10
CA SER A 3 30.95 -14.81 16.88
C SER A 3 29.44 -14.65 16.85
N GLU A 4 28.94 -13.46 17.20
CA GLU A 4 27.60 -13.07 16.79
C GLU A 4 27.66 -13.00 15.26
N GLY A 5 27.10 -14.03 14.60
CA GLY A 5 26.95 -14.03 13.16
C GLY A 5 26.25 -12.74 12.70
N PRO A 6 26.42 -12.34 11.42
CA PRO A 6 25.80 -11.13 10.90
C PRO A 6 24.33 -11.05 11.30
N PRO A 7 23.82 -9.86 11.70
CA PRO A 7 22.42 -9.71 12.07
C PRO A 7 21.55 -10.37 11.00
N ALA A 8 20.65 -11.26 11.42
CA ALA A 8 19.73 -11.93 10.50
C ALA A 8 19.12 -10.88 9.56
N PRO A 9 19.05 -11.13 8.24
CA PRO A 9 18.61 -10.13 7.27
C PRO A 9 17.25 -9.61 7.71
N ALA A 10 17.18 -8.32 8.03
CA ALA A 10 15.96 -7.69 8.50
C ALA A 10 14.92 -7.89 7.41
N VAL A 11 13.90 -8.72 7.68
CA VAL A 11 12.81 -8.99 6.74
C VAL A 11 12.03 -7.71 6.56
N ALA A 12 12.30 -7.02 5.46
CA ALA A 12 11.60 -5.81 5.06
C ALA A 12 10.22 -6.20 4.50
N VAL A 13 9.20 -5.56 5.03
CA VAL A 13 7.82 -5.67 4.57
C VAL A 13 7.53 -4.44 3.73
N THR A 14 7.10 -4.63 2.49
CA THR A 14 6.63 -3.54 1.65
C THR A 14 5.11 -3.56 1.62
N VAL A 15 4.50 -2.43 1.95
CA VAL A 15 3.03 -2.28 1.96
C VAL A 15 2.62 -1.40 0.80
N HIS A 16 1.61 -1.87 0.06
CA HIS A 16 0.92 -1.11 -0.97
C HIS A 16 -0.50 -0.84 -0.50
N VAL A 17 -0.87 0.44 -0.42
CA VAL A 17 -2.17 0.88 0.09
C VAL A 17 -2.95 1.54 -1.04
N THR A 18 -4.19 1.10 -1.23
CA THR A 18 -5.11 1.73 -2.18
C THR A 18 -6.42 2.11 -1.51
N GLY A 19 -7.00 3.17 -2.04
CA GLY A 19 -8.33 3.62 -1.73
C GLY A 19 -8.87 4.41 -2.91
N PHE A 20 -9.98 5.07 -2.72
CA PHE A 20 -10.71 5.70 -3.82
C PHE A 20 -11.07 7.14 -3.46
N LYS A 21 -11.26 7.95 -4.49
CA LYS A 21 -11.65 9.35 -4.38
C LYS A 21 -13.12 9.47 -3.93
N ASN A 22 -13.55 10.69 -3.59
CA ASN A 22 -14.97 11.00 -3.40
C ASN A 22 -15.83 10.53 -4.59
N PHE A 23 -17.03 10.04 -4.28
CA PHE A 23 -18.08 9.80 -5.27
C PHE A 23 -19.14 10.88 -5.21
N HIS A 24 -19.93 10.97 -6.27
CA HIS A 24 -21.12 11.80 -6.28
C HIS A 24 -22.03 11.48 -5.07
N GLY A 25 -22.44 12.52 -4.34
CA GLY A 25 -23.28 12.39 -3.15
C GLY A 25 -22.54 12.14 -1.83
N VAL A 26 -21.21 12.03 -1.83
CA VAL A 26 -20.39 11.94 -0.61
C VAL A 26 -19.46 13.15 -0.56
N SER A 27 -19.68 14.04 0.41
CA SER A 27 -18.88 15.27 0.57
C SER A 27 -17.42 14.98 0.89
N GLU A 28 -17.16 13.95 1.69
CA GLU A 28 -15.83 13.50 2.07
C GLU A 28 -15.78 11.99 2.18
N ASN A 29 -14.78 11.39 1.54
CA ASN A 29 -14.51 9.97 1.61
C ASN A 29 -13.42 9.72 2.66
N PRO A 30 -13.74 9.01 3.75
CA PRO A 30 -12.77 8.70 4.79
C PRO A 30 -11.53 7.97 4.25
N THR A 31 -11.68 7.18 3.19
CA THR A 31 -10.57 6.42 2.59
C THR A 31 -9.54 7.35 1.95
N GLU A 32 -9.99 8.40 1.25
CA GLU A 32 -9.12 9.40 0.63
C GLU A 32 -8.33 10.17 1.71
N THR A 33 -9.03 10.57 2.78
CA THR A 33 -8.42 11.24 3.93
C THR A 33 -7.38 10.39 4.64
N ILE A 34 -7.70 9.12 4.94
CA ILE A 34 -6.78 8.20 5.63
C ILE A 34 -5.51 7.97 4.81
N ILE A 35 -5.65 7.78 3.50
CA ILE A 35 -4.50 7.57 2.60
C ILE A 35 -3.61 8.80 2.52
N SER A 36 -4.22 9.98 2.42
CA SER A 36 -3.49 11.25 2.40
C SER A 36 -2.73 11.46 3.72
N ASN A 37 -3.39 11.21 4.85
CA ASN A 37 -2.78 11.29 6.17
C ASN A 37 -1.65 10.27 6.35
N LEU A 38 -1.80 9.04 5.84
CA LEU A 38 -0.74 8.02 5.89
C LEU A 38 0.51 8.48 5.12
N LYS A 39 0.34 9.04 3.92
CA LYS A 39 1.46 9.61 3.15
C LYS A 39 2.16 10.72 3.91
N GLU A 40 1.40 11.65 4.48
CA GLU A 40 1.96 12.75 5.26
C GLU A 40 2.67 12.26 6.52
N TYR A 41 2.06 11.32 7.23
CA TYR A 41 2.63 10.72 8.43
C TYR A 41 3.95 10.04 8.11
N ALA A 42 4.01 9.21 7.06
CA ALA A 42 5.24 8.55 6.63
C ALA A 42 6.35 9.55 6.28
N LYS A 43 6.01 10.68 5.64
CA LYS A 43 6.97 11.77 5.35
C LYS A 43 7.47 12.48 6.62
N LYS A 44 6.57 12.74 7.57
CA LYS A 44 6.87 13.55 8.78
C LYS A 44 7.53 12.74 9.91
N LYS A 45 7.13 11.49 10.07
CA LYS A 45 7.50 10.63 11.21
C LYS A 45 8.35 9.43 10.81
N GLY A 46 8.48 9.16 9.51
CA GLY A 46 9.10 7.94 9.01
C GLY A 46 8.21 6.71 9.23
N LEU A 47 8.77 5.55 8.91
CA LEU A 47 8.15 4.25 9.12
C LEU A 47 9.00 3.42 10.10
N PRO A 48 8.40 2.44 10.81
CA PRO A 48 9.13 1.49 11.62
C PRO A 48 10.25 0.80 10.84
N LYS A 49 11.32 0.40 11.54
CA LYS A 49 12.39 -0.39 10.92
C LYS A 49 11.81 -1.69 10.33
N GLY A 50 12.21 -1.99 9.10
CA GLY A 50 11.70 -3.16 8.37
C GLY A 50 10.33 -2.95 7.73
N LEU A 51 9.77 -1.74 7.73
CA LEU A 51 8.55 -1.41 6.99
C LEU A 51 8.82 -0.33 5.94
N THR A 52 8.45 -0.63 4.70
CA THR A 52 8.52 0.30 3.57
C THR A 52 7.13 0.51 2.99
N LEU A 53 6.75 1.76 2.73
CA LEU A 53 5.54 2.08 1.98
C LEU A 53 5.91 2.11 0.50
N GLY A 54 5.49 1.08 -0.25
CA GLY A 54 5.81 0.94 -1.66
C GLY A 54 4.96 1.86 -2.53
N SER A 55 3.65 1.66 -2.52
CA SER A 55 2.71 2.59 -3.16
C SER A 55 1.58 2.97 -2.22
N CYS A 56 1.07 4.18 -2.45
CA CYS A 56 -0.06 4.71 -1.72
C CYS A 56 -0.88 5.50 -2.75
N SER A 57 -2.02 4.96 -3.17
CA SER A 57 -2.73 5.45 -4.35
C SER A 57 -4.20 5.69 -4.05
N ILE A 58 -4.71 6.83 -4.52
CA ILE A 58 -6.14 7.17 -4.50
C ILE A 58 -6.64 6.95 -5.92
N LEU A 59 -7.55 6.01 -6.08
CA LEU A 59 -8.14 5.62 -7.35
C LEU A 59 -9.34 6.52 -7.66
N GLU A 60 -9.44 7.01 -8.89
CA GLU A 60 -10.55 7.89 -9.29
C GLU A 60 -11.88 7.16 -9.40
N THR A 61 -11.84 5.85 -9.65
CA THR A 61 -12.99 5.00 -9.93
C THR A 61 -13.03 3.81 -8.97
N VAL A 62 -14.18 3.12 -8.93
CA VAL A 62 -14.37 1.88 -8.17
C VAL A 62 -14.89 0.74 -9.04
N GLY A 63 -14.83 -0.48 -8.50
CA GLY A 63 -15.26 -1.68 -9.21
C GLY A 63 -14.40 -1.91 -10.45
N GLN A 64 -15.04 -2.15 -11.59
CA GLN A 64 -14.36 -2.45 -12.85
C GLN A 64 -13.49 -1.29 -13.37
N GLY A 65 -13.88 -0.04 -13.10
CA GLY A 65 -13.09 1.12 -13.52
C GLY A 65 -11.70 1.18 -12.86
N ALA A 66 -11.54 0.57 -11.69
CA ALA A 66 -10.30 0.57 -10.91
C ALA A 66 -9.35 -0.58 -11.29
N LEU A 67 -9.86 -1.58 -12.01
CA LEU A 67 -9.20 -2.87 -12.22
C LEU A 67 -7.84 -2.73 -12.93
N ALA A 68 -7.76 -1.89 -13.96
CA ALA A 68 -6.50 -1.63 -14.66
C ALA A 68 -5.41 -1.05 -13.73
N SER A 69 -5.76 -0.04 -12.92
CA SER A 69 -4.84 0.58 -11.96
C SER A 69 -4.42 -0.38 -10.85
N LEU A 70 -5.33 -1.24 -10.39
CA LEU A 70 -5.03 -2.29 -9.41
C LEU A 70 -4.05 -3.32 -10.00
N TYR A 71 -4.27 -3.78 -11.24
CA TYR A 71 -3.35 -4.70 -11.91
C TYR A 71 -1.98 -4.09 -12.14
N GLN A 72 -1.91 -2.83 -12.57
CA GLN A 72 -0.64 -2.13 -12.75
C GLN A 72 0.11 -2.02 -11.42
N THR A 73 -0.60 -1.65 -10.35
CA THR A 73 0.02 -1.59 -9.01
C THR A 73 0.54 -2.98 -8.65
N LEU A 74 -0.26 -4.03 -8.84
CA LEU A 74 0.10 -5.42 -8.55
C LEU A 74 1.38 -5.84 -9.26
N GLN A 75 1.42 -5.62 -10.57
CA GLN A 75 2.58 -5.89 -11.41
C GLN A 75 3.81 -5.11 -10.95
N SER A 76 3.66 -3.86 -10.54
CA SER A 76 4.77 -3.05 -10.04
C SER A 76 5.35 -3.58 -8.73
N ALA A 77 4.55 -4.17 -7.85
CA ALA A 77 5.06 -4.70 -6.59
C ALA A 77 5.76 -6.05 -6.79
N ILE A 78 5.21 -6.92 -7.65
CA ILE A 78 5.78 -8.25 -7.92
C ILE A 78 6.95 -8.20 -8.91
N GLY A 79 7.00 -7.19 -9.78
CA GLY A 79 8.03 -7.01 -10.81
C GLY A 79 9.23 -6.18 -10.36
N GLY A 80 9.26 -5.77 -9.09
CA GLY A 80 10.42 -5.09 -8.49
C GLY A 80 11.62 -6.03 -8.52
N LYS A 81 12.59 -5.75 -9.39
CA LYS A 81 13.88 -6.44 -9.38
C LYS A 81 14.50 -6.26 -8.00
N ASP A 82 14.99 -7.37 -7.47
CA ASP A 82 15.89 -7.49 -6.31
C ASP A 82 17.24 -6.78 -6.55
N SER A 83 17.25 -5.55 -7.06
CA SER A 83 18.45 -4.73 -7.08
C SER A 83 18.65 -4.14 -5.69
N GLU A 84 19.49 -4.82 -4.93
CA GLU A 84 20.16 -4.42 -3.66
C GLU A 84 19.52 -4.78 -2.31
N SER A 85 18.45 -5.58 -2.24
CA SER A 85 17.99 -6.09 -0.95
C SER A 85 17.95 -7.61 -0.99
N SER A 86 18.89 -8.28 -0.30
CA SER A 86 18.91 -9.74 -0.08
C SER A 86 17.77 -10.22 0.82
N THR A 87 16.62 -9.60 0.71
CA THR A 87 15.52 -9.71 1.64
C THR A 87 14.35 -10.27 0.86
N SER A 88 13.95 -11.49 1.19
CA SER A 88 12.67 -12.07 0.77
C SER A 88 11.55 -11.14 1.22
N GLY A 89 11.24 -10.13 0.40
CA GLY A 89 10.37 -9.03 0.74
C GLY A 89 8.94 -9.53 0.83
N LYS A 90 8.31 -9.40 1.99
CA LYS A 90 6.88 -9.72 2.12
C LYS A 90 6.09 -8.52 1.60
N ILE A 91 5.29 -8.74 0.56
CA ILE A 91 4.41 -7.70 0.00
C ILE A 91 3.03 -7.84 0.63
N ILE A 92 2.55 -6.79 1.29
CA ILE A 92 1.20 -6.73 1.87
C ILE A 92 0.35 -5.73 1.10
N TRP A 93 -0.85 -6.17 0.74
CA TRP A 93 -1.84 -5.38 0.02
C TRP A 93 -3.00 -5.03 0.93
N LEU A 94 -3.23 -3.74 1.14
CA LEU A 94 -4.42 -3.27 1.84
C LEU A 94 -5.30 -2.51 0.85
N GLY A 95 -6.38 -3.17 0.43
CA GLY A 95 -7.44 -2.56 -0.38
C GLY A 95 -8.68 -2.31 0.49
N THR A 96 -9.20 -1.09 0.44
CA THR A 96 -10.49 -0.79 1.07
C THR A 96 -11.60 -1.12 0.09
N LEU A 97 -12.25 -2.26 0.24
CA LEU A 97 -13.46 -2.62 -0.51
C LEU A 97 -14.69 -2.24 0.31
N LYS A 98 -15.48 -1.28 -0.18
CA LYS A 98 -16.80 -1.02 0.39
C LYS A 98 -17.71 -2.20 0.01
N LYS A 99 -17.81 -3.19 0.89
CA LYS A 99 -18.84 -4.25 0.83
C LYS A 99 -20.27 -3.68 0.84
N TYR A 100 -20.44 -2.40 1.20
CA TYR A 100 -21.72 -1.72 1.38
C TYR A 100 -22.13 -0.74 0.26
N ILE A 101 -21.53 -0.78 -0.94
CA ILE A 101 -22.00 0.07 -2.07
C ILE A 101 -22.69 -0.74 -3.18
N LEU A 102 -22.47 -2.05 -3.30
CA LEU A 102 -23.12 -2.83 -4.36
C LEU A 102 -24.55 -3.27 -4.02
N ASP A 103 -24.98 -3.24 -2.75
CA ASP A 103 -26.35 -3.63 -2.37
C ASP A 103 -27.35 -2.45 -2.38
N THR A 104 -26.98 -1.29 -2.94
CA THR A 104 -27.86 -0.10 -2.95
C THR A 104 -27.80 0.69 -4.27
N LEU A 105 -27.35 0.06 -5.35
CA LEU A 105 -27.53 0.56 -6.73
C LEU A 105 -28.24 -0.50 -7.57
#